data_AF-A0A972V0S9-F1
#
_entry.id   AF-A0A972V0S9-F1
#
_cell.length_a   1.000
_cell.length_b   1.000
_cell.length_c   1.000
_cell.angle_alpha   90.00
_cell.angle_beta   90.00
_cell.angle_gamma   90.00
#
_symmetry.space_group_name_H-M   'P 1'
#
loop_
_entity.id
_entity.type
_entity.pdbx_description
1 polymer ?
#
loop_
_entity_poly.entity_id
_entity_poly.type
_entity_poly.pdbx_seq_one_letter_code
_entity_poly.pdbx_strand_id
1 'polypeptide(L)' 'MKEYKNLKFLNSAKGQEEKIRILAQESKKGWRVASENIVPGKFKGKDACCLFLIFAPCAFLAGHTEGEIHVTLERVKK' A
#
# COMPACT_ATOMS: atom_id res chain seq x y z
N MET A 1 8.82 23.02 16.04
CA MET A 1 7.44 22.48 15.87
C MET A 1 7.52 21.21 15.03
N LYS A 2 6.75 20.15 15.33
CA LYS A 2 6.78 18.91 14.52
C LYS A 2 5.76 19.00 13.38
N GLU A 3 6.19 18.72 12.16
CA GLU A 3 5.35 18.64 10.97
C GLU A 3 5.15 17.16 10.61
N TYR A 4 3.93 16.80 10.21
CA TYR A 4 3.60 15.44 9.78
C TYR A 4 3.06 15.45 8.35
N LYS A 5 3.42 14.43 7.57
CA LYS A 5 2.97 14.27 6.18
C LYS A 5 2.61 12.80 5.94
N ASN A 6 1.38 12.56 5.51
CA ASN A 6 0.91 11.22 5.17
C ASN A 6 1.02 10.98 3.67
N LEU A 7 1.67 9.88 3.30
CA LEU A 7 1.82 9.41 1.93
C LEU A 7 1.12 8.07 1.79
N LYS A 8 0.51 7.83 0.64
CA LYS A 8 -0.15 6.58 0.29
C LYS A 8 0.49 6.02 -0.96
N PHE A 9 0.80 4.73 -0.93
CA PHE A 9 1.40 4.01 -2.04
C PHE A 9 0.62 2.73 -2.28
N LEU A 10 0.64 2.25 -3.52
CA LEU A 10 0.10 0.94 -3.84
C LEU A 10 1.05 -0.14 -3.36
N ASN A 11 0.52 -1.22 -2.78
CA ASN A 11 1.27 -2.42 -2.43
C ASN A 11 1.41 -3.33 -3.66
N SER A 12 1.96 -2.78 -4.74
CA SER A 12 2.36 -3.48 -5.96
C SER A 12 3.85 -3.23 -6.19
N ALA A 13 4.51 -4.05 -7.03
CA ALA A 13 5.94 -3.89 -7.29
C ALA A 13 6.30 -2.46 -7.75
N LYS A 14 5.49 -1.88 -8.64
CA LYS A 14 5.65 -0.49 -9.10
C LYS A 14 5.43 0.53 -7.97
N GLY A 15 4.41 0.32 -7.13
CA GLY A 15 4.12 1.20 -6.00
C GLY A 15 5.20 1.18 -4.92
N GLN A 16 5.89 0.04 -4.75
CA GLN A 16 7.04 -0.07 -3.85
C GLN A 16 8.27 0.68 -4.39
N GLU A 17 8.55 0.61 -5.70
CA GLU A 17 9.63 1.40 -6.32
C GLU A 17 9.36 2.91 -6.19
N GLU A 18 8.12 3.33 -6.44
CA GLU A 18 7.70 4.73 -6.29
C GLU A 18 7.82 5.21 -4.85
N LYS A 19 7.41 4.37 -3.88
CA LYS A 19 7.62 4.62 -2.44
C LYS A 19 9.09 4.88 -2.15
N ILE A 20 10.00 4.01 -2.57
CA ILE A 20 11.44 4.18 -2.30
C ILE A 20 11.95 5.49 -2.89
N ARG A 21 11.56 5.82 -4.13
CA ARG A 21 11.98 7.06 -4.80
C ARG A 21 11.48 8.30 -4.07
N ILE A 22 10.21 8.35 -3.69
CA ILE A 22 9.63 9.50 -2.98
C ILE A 22 10.22 9.62 -1.56
N LEU A 23 10.36 8.52 -0.84
CA LEU A 23 10.98 8.52 0.49
C LEU A 23 12.43 9.01 0.44
N ALA A 24 13.20 8.60 -0.56
CA ALA A 24 14.56 9.11 -0.76
C ALA A 24 14.58 10.62 -1.04
N GLN A 25 13.63 11.15 -1.82
CA GLN A 25 13.52 12.58 -2.08
C GLN A 25 13.10 13.38 -0.82
N GLU A 26 12.13 12.88 -0.06
CA GLU A 26 11.65 13.55 1.15
C GLU A 26 12.69 13.48 2.29
N SER A 27 13.46 12.39 2.36
CA SER A 27 14.60 12.26 3.27
C SER A 27 15.66 13.35 3.03
N LYS A 28 15.97 13.66 1.76
CA LYS A 28 16.85 14.79 1.41
C LYS A 28 16.31 16.16 1.86
N LYS A 29 14.99 16.30 2.00
CA LYS A 29 14.34 17.52 2.52
C LYS A 29 14.22 17.53 4.06
N GLY A 30 14.79 16.53 4.73
CA GLY A 30 14.81 16.40 6.19
C GLY A 30 13.58 15.70 6.79
N TRP A 31 12.73 15.07 5.97
CA TRP A 31 11.63 14.24 6.47
C TRP A 31 12.13 12.86 6.89
N ARG A 32 11.60 12.33 7.98
CA ARG A 32 11.90 10.99 8.49
C ARG A 32 10.62 10.17 8.55
N VAL A 33 10.71 8.87 8.34
CA VAL A 33 9.56 7.96 8.49
C VAL A 33 9.25 7.81 9.97
N ALA A 34 8.05 8.22 10.38
CA ALA A 34 7.56 8.09 11.75
C ALA A 34 6.72 6.82 11.94
N SER A 35 5.93 6.46 10.92
CA SER A 35 5.09 5.26 10.95
C SER A 35 4.85 4.73 9.54
N GLU A 36 4.70 3.40 9.42
CA GLU A 36 4.32 2.72 8.20
C GLU A 36 3.24 1.69 8.51
N ASN A 37 2.12 1.76 7.80
CA ASN A 37 1.01 0.82 7.92
C ASN A 37 0.73 0.20 6.55
N ILE A 38 0.87 -1.12 6.46
CA ILE A 38 0.65 -1.88 5.23
C ILE A 38 -0.71 -2.55 5.36
N VAL A 39 -1.65 -2.15 4.51
CA VAL A 39 -2.96 -2.76 4.38
C VAL A 39 -2.88 -3.80 3.27
N PRO A 40 -2.80 -5.12 3.59
CA PRO A 40 -2.80 -6.14 2.57
C PRO A 40 -4.16 -6.14 1.83
N GLY A 41 -4.10 -6.24 0.51
CA GLY A 41 -5.28 -6.42 -0.32
C GLY A 41 -6.04 -7.68 0.08
N LYS A 42 -7.37 -7.61 0.15
CA LYS A 42 -8.19 -8.77 0.53
C LYS A 42 -8.15 -9.82 -0.57
N PHE A 43 -7.56 -10.98 -0.29
CA PHE A 43 -7.78 -12.19 -1.06
C PHE A 43 -9.18 -12.74 -0.71
N LYS A 44 -10.17 -12.47 -1.57
CA LYS A 44 -11.57 -12.91 -1.37
C LYS A 44 -11.71 -14.41 -1.75
N GLY A 45 -10.88 -15.27 -1.18
CA GLY A 45 -10.81 -16.70 -1.51
C GLY A 45 -11.68 -17.61 -0.64
N LYS A 46 -12.35 -17.10 0.39
CA LYS A 46 -13.06 -17.95 1.37
C LYS A 46 -14.53 -18.25 1.06
N ASP A 47 -15.20 -17.45 0.24
CA ASP A 47 -16.63 -17.66 -0.08
C ASP A 47 -16.86 -18.45 -1.38
N ALA A 48 -15.80 -18.78 -2.12
CA ALA A 48 -15.89 -19.46 -3.41
C ALA A 48 -15.80 -20.99 -3.33
N CYS A 49 -15.77 -21.59 -2.13
CA CYS A 49 -15.55 -23.04 -1.98
C CYS A 49 -16.71 -23.90 -2.54
N CYS A 50 -17.91 -23.33 -2.73
CA CYS A 50 -19.09 -24.10 -3.16
C CYS A 50 -19.60 -23.78 -4.58
N LEU A 51 -19.13 -22.70 -5.22
CA LEU A 51 -19.61 -22.25 -6.54
C LEU A 51 -18.53 -22.28 -7.65
N PHE A 52 -17.30 -22.69 -7.31
CA PHE A 52 -16.16 -22.74 -8.22
C PHE A 52 -16.35 -23.69 -9.42
N LEU A 53 -17.18 -24.73 -9.29
CA LEU A 53 -17.38 -25.72 -10.36
C LEU A 53 -18.25 -25.22 -11.53
N ILE A 54 -19.04 -24.16 -11.36
CA ILE A 54 -19.98 -23.68 -12.41
C ILE A 54 -19.48 -22.39 -13.07
N PHE A 55 -18.67 -21.57 -12.38
CA PHE A 55 -18.27 -20.22 -12.82
C PHE A 55 -16.76 -19.95 -12.80
N ALA A 56 -15.96 -21.00 -12.99
CA ALA A 56 -14.49 -20.96 -13.00
C ALA A 56 -13.86 -19.83 -13.86
N PRO A 57 -14.40 -19.41 -15.02
CA PRO A 57 -13.77 -18.34 -15.81
C PRO A 57 -13.92 -16.94 -15.20
N CYS A 58 -14.98 -16.69 -14.41
CA CYS A 58 -15.26 -15.34 -13.90
C CYS A 58 -14.66 -15.09 -12.50
N ALA A 59 -14.40 -16.14 -11.73
CA ALA A 59 -13.81 -15.99 -10.39
C ALA A 59 -12.35 -15.51 -10.43
N PHE A 60 -11.63 -15.79 -11.52
CA PHE A 60 -10.23 -15.38 -11.67
C PHE A 60 -10.07 -13.88 -11.97
N LEU A 61 -11.11 -13.22 -12.48
CA LEU A 61 -11.10 -11.79 -12.84
C LEU A 61 -11.51 -10.86 -11.68
N ALA A 62 -12.10 -11.38 -10.60
CA ALA A 62 -12.70 -10.55 -9.53
C ALA A 62 -11.83 -10.41 -8.25
N GLY A 63 -10.64 -11.01 -8.22
CA GLY A 63 -9.97 -11.33 -6.96
C GLY A 63 -8.75 -10.51 -6.55
N HIS A 64 -8.31 -9.51 -7.33
CA HIS A 64 -7.11 -8.75 -6.99
C HIS A 64 -7.49 -7.33 -6.53
N THR A 65 -7.80 -7.18 -5.24
CA THR A 65 -7.75 -5.85 -4.62
C THR A 65 -6.28 -5.59 -4.30
N GLU A 66 -5.68 -4.57 -4.92
CA GLU A 66 -4.31 -4.16 -4.60
C GLU A 66 -4.27 -3.67 -3.14
N GLY A 67 -3.23 -4.06 -2.40
CA GLY A 67 -3.02 -3.51 -1.05
C GLY A 67 -2.57 -2.05 -1.10
N GLU A 68 -2.60 -1.38 0.04
CA GLU A 68 -2.10 0.00 0.17
C GLU A 68 -1.04 0.08 1.27
N ILE A 69 -0.05 0.95 1.09
CA ILE A 69 0.98 1.26 2.07
C ILE A 69 0.81 2.72 2.46
N HIS A 70 0.50 2.96 3.73
CA HIS A 70 0.33 4.29 4.30
C HIS A 70 1.60 4.62 5.08
N VAL A 71 2.35 5.64 4.66
CA VAL A 71 3.59 6.06 5.30
C VAL A 71 3.40 7.46 5.88
N THR A 72 3.60 7.59 7.18
CA THR A 72 3.61 8.89 7.87
C THR A 72 5.06 9.35 8.03
N LEU A 73 5.36 10.52 7.48
CA LEU A 73 6.62 11.21 7.66
C LEU A 73 6.49 12.27 8.76
N GLU A 74 7.54 12.45 9.55
CA GLU A 74 7.70 13.57 10.47
C GLU A 74 8.94 14.41 10.12
N ARG A 75 8.86 15.71 10.38
CA ARG A 75 10.00 16.62 10.31
C ARG A 75 9.97 17.57 11.50
N VAL A 76 11.13 17.81 12.11
CA VAL A 76 11.27 18.85 13.14
C VAL A 76 11.65 20.15 12.44
N LYS A 77 10.72 21.10 12.38
CA LYS A 77 11.01 22.47 11.95
C LYS A 77 11.74 23.16 13.10
N LYS A 78 13.03 23.44 12.87
CA LYS A 78 13.88 24.28 13.73
C LYS A 78 13.45 25.73 13.62
#